data_AF-A0A2N9MQG6-F1
#
_entry.id   AF-A0A2N9MQG6-F1
#
_cell.length_a   1.000
_cell.length_b   1.000
_cell.length_c   1.000
_cell.angle_alpha   90.00
_cell.angle_beta   90.00
_cell.angle_gamma   90.00
#
_symmetry.space_group_name_H-M   'P 1'
#
loop_
_entity.id
_entity.type
_entity.pdbx_description
1 polymer ?
#
loop_
_entity_poly.entity_id
_entity_poly.type
_entity_poly.pdbx_seq_one_letter_code
_entity_poly.pdbx_strand_id
1 'polypeptide(L)'
;MTPTTAPTLGQIHALLAERGYEVTETAPDTLKIRELSSGVTVQAVLQGEILFLTLPCTVVPQPAITAEIMAKMLEADNGISTSHFQLYDAGKGNVAITLNNFCKLQEMGPDDEDDILSCVHFLFVDVMSARHLLAGLVS
;
A
#
# COMPACT_ATOMS: atom_id res chain seq x y z
N MET A 1 -13.00 -25.92 -5.06
CA MET A 1 -13.97 -24.85 -4.73
C MET A 1 -13.14 -23.63 -4.40
N THR A 2 -13.26 -22.53 -5.14
CA THR A 2 -12.59 -21.28 -4.78
C THR A 2 -13.40 -20.69 -3.63
N PRO A 3 -12.83 -20.50 -2.43
CA PRO A 3 -13.54 -19.81 -1.36
C PRO A 3 -13.96 -18.43 -1.87
N THR A 4 -15.22 -18.08 -1.66
CA THR A 4 -15.73 -16.77 -2.04
C THR A 4 -15.13 -15.77 -1.06
N THR A 5 -14.20 -14.96 -1.52
CA THR A 5 -13.50 -13.88 -0.78
C THR A 5 -14.42 -12.68 -0.46
N ALA A 6 -15.58 -12.59 -1.11
CA ALA A 6 -16.51 -11.48 -0.97
C ALA A 6 -16.98 -11.18 0.48
N PRO A 7 -17.30 -12.16 1.34
CA PRO A 7 -17.68 -11.89 2.73
C PRO A 7 -16.54 -11.28 3.54
N THR A 8 -15.33 -11.84 3.40
CA THR A 8 -14.11 -11.34 4.05
C THR A 8 -13.79 -9.93 3.59
N LEU A 9 -13.88 -9.65 2.28
CA LEU A 9 -13.68 -8.32 1.72
C LEU A 9 -14.68 -7.30 2.29
N GLY A 10 -15.94 -7.71 2.46
CA GLY A 10 -16.97 -6.89 3.09
C GLY A 10 -16.69 -6.59 4.57
N GLN A 11 -16.12 -7.54 5.32
CA GLN A 11 -15.68 -7.30 6.70
C GLN A 11 -14.52 -6.31 6.76
N ILE A 12 -13.52 -6.47 5.89
CA ILE A 12 -12.39 -5.53 5.79
C ILE A 12 -12.88 -4.12 5.44
N HIS A 13 -13.84 -4.01 4.51
CA HIS A 13 -14.48 -2.74 4.16
C HIS A 13 -15.13 -2.08 5.36
N ALA A 14 -15.99 -2.81 6.08
CA ALA A 14 -16.69 -2.29 7.25
C ALA A 14 -15.72 -1.84 8.36
N LEU A 15 -14.72 -2.67 8.67
CA LEU A 15 -13.67 -2.36 9.65
C LEU A 15 -12.97 -1.03 9.35
N LEU A 16 -12.54 -0.84 8.10
CA LEU A 16 -11.82 0.37 7.69
C LEU A 16 -12.74 1.61 7.66
N ALA A 17 -13.98 1.44 7.20
CA ALA A 17 -14.97 2.52 7.21
C ALA A 17 -15.29 2.99 8.65
N GLU A 18 -15.42 2.07 9.60
CA GLU A 18 -15.64 2.38 11.03
C GLU A 18 -14.48 3.15 11.65
N ARG A 19 -13.25 2.99 11.13
CA ARG A 19 -12.07 3.76 11.55
C ARG A 19 -11.88 5.08 10.77
N GLY A 20 -12.86 5.48 9.95
CA GLY A 20 -12.89 6.78 9.29
C GLY A 20 -12.18 6.84 7.94
N TYR A 21 -11.84 5.70 7.33
CA TYR A 21 -11.34 5.65 5.96
C TYR A 21 -12.48 5.69 4.95
N GLU A 22 -12.27 6.36 3.82
CA GLU A 22 -13.13 6.20 2.64
C GLU A 22 -12.70 4.93 1.91
N VAL A 23 -13.61 3.95 1.81
CA VAL A 23 -13.31 2.65 1.18
C VAL A 23 -14.24 2.40 0.00
N THR A 24 -13.66 2.14 -1.16
CA THR A 24 -14.40 1.83 -2.40
C THR A 24 -13.91 0.52 -3.01
N GLU A 25 -14.83 -0.37 -3.37
CA GLU A 25 -14.53 -1.53 -4.21
C GLU A 25 -14.34 -1.08 -5.67
N THR A 26 -13.18 -1.41 -6.26
CA THR A 26 -12.86 -0.99 -7.65
C THR A 26 -12.82 -2.13 -8.64
N ALA A 27 -12.70 -3.36 -8.16
CA ALA A 27 -12.71 -4.60 -8.92
C ALA A 27 -12.98 -5.77 -7.93
N PRO A 28 -13.26 -6.98 -8.41
CA PRO A 28 -13.31 -8.15 -7.54
C PRO A 28 -12.05 -8.23 -6.65
N ASP A 29 -12.26 -8.49 -5.37
CA ASP A 29 -11.19 -8.64 -4.37
C ASP A 29 -10.29 -7.42 -4.17
N THR A 30 -10.68 -6.26 -4.70
CA THR A 30 -9.84 -5.06 -4.72
C THR A 30 -10.56 -3.88 -4.07
N LEU A 31 -9.93 -3.32 -3.04
CA LEU A 31 -10.36 -2.10 -2.36
C LEU A 31 -9.41 -0.95 -2.67
N LYS A 32 -9.95 0.26 -2.72
CA LYS A 32 -9.20 1.49 -2.49
C LYS A 32 -9.58 2.05 -1.14
N ILE A 33 -8.57 2.39 -0.36
CA ILE A 33 -8.67 2.89 1.01
C ILE A 33 -8.04 4.28 0.99
N ARG A 34 -8.82 5.30 1.31
CA ARG A 34 -8.36 6.68 1.31
C ARG A 34 -8.47 7.28 2.70
N GLU A 35 -7.36 7.83 3.16
CA GLU A 35 -7.30 8.60 4.39
C GLU A 35 -7.79 10.03 4.09
N LEU A 36 -8.83 10.46 4.82
CA LEU A 36 -9.59 11.65 4.46
C LEU A 36 -8.82 12.96 4.69
N SER A 37 -7.91 13.02 5.66
CA SER A 37 -7.23 14.28 6.00
C SER A 37 -6.11 14.64 5.02
N SER A 38 -5.33 13.66 4.59
CA SER A 38 -4.21 13.78 3.65
C SER A 38 -4.61 13.49 2.20
N GLY A 39 -5.72 12.78 1.99
CA GLY A 39 -6.18 12.32 0.69
C GLY A 39 -5.34 11.19 0.10
N VAL A 40 -4.38 10.62 0.85
CA VAL A 40 -3.54 9.50 0.39
C VAL A 40 -4.39 8.24 0.21
N THR A 41 -4.14 7.51 -0.88
CA THR A 41 -4.88 6.29 -1.21
C THR A 41 -3.95 5.08 -1.26
N VAL A 42 -4.38 4.01 -0.61
CA VAL A 42 -3.81 2.66 -0.68
C VAL A 42 -4.74 1.79 -1.51
N GLN A 43 -4.16 0.96 -2.38
CA GLN A 43 -4.89 -0.13 -3.02
C GLN A 43 -4.65 -1.41 -2.23
N ALA A 44 -5.72 -2.13 -1.91
CA ALA A 44 -5.66 -3.44 -1.26
C ALA A 44 -6.20 -4.51 -2.21
N VAL A 45 -5.53 -5.66 -2.28
CA VAL A 45 -5.98 -6.84 -3.04
C VAL A 45 -5.96 -8.05 -2.12
N LEU A 46 -7.11 -8.70 -1.96
CA LEU A 46 -7.23 -9.94 -1.20
C LEU A 46 -7.01 -11.13 -2.13
N GLN A 47 -5.95 -11.90 -1.89
CA GLN A 47 -5.68 -13.12 -2.64
C GLN A 47 -5.52 -14.31 -1.70
N GLY A 48 -6.54 -15.16 -1.66
CA GLY A 48 -6.61 -16.24 -0.68
C GLY A 48 -6.70 -15.65 0.72
N GLU A 49 -5.69 -15.92 1.54
CA GLU A 49 -5.57 -15.45 2.92
C GLU A 49 -4.68 -14.22 3.07
N ILE A 50 -4.16 -13.65 1.99
CA ILE A 50 -3.21 -12.53 2.09
C ILE A 50 -3.86 -11.24 1.57
N LEU A 51 -3.86 -10.21 2.40
CA LEU A 51 -4.22 -8.86 1.99
C LEU A 51 -2.95 -8.11 1.59
N PHE A 52 -2.75 -7.94 0.29
CA PHE A 52 -1.65 -7.15 -0.26
C PHE A 52 -2.05 -5.68 -0.31
N LEU A 53 -1.19 -4.81 0.16
CA LEU A 53 -1.40 -3.36 0.21
C LEU A 53 -0.31 -2.66 -0.60
N THR A 54 -0.71 -1.74 -1.47
CA THR A 54 0.19 -0.98 -2.34
C THR A 54 -0.18 0.49 -2.28
N LEU A 55 0.81 1.33 -1.96
CA LEU A 55 0.69 2.78 -1.88
C LEU A 55 1.66 3.44 -2.87
N PRO A 56 1.17 4.09 -3.95
CA PRO A 56 2.01 4.86 -4.85
C PRO A 56 2.66 6.07 -4.16
N CYS A 57 3.99 6.13 -4.17
CA CYS A 57 4.75 7.27 -3.66
C CYS A 57 4.88 8.37 -4.71
N THR A 58 5.31 7.99 -5.91
CA THR A 58 5.47 8.86 -7.07
C THR A 58 5.54 8.04 -8.38
N VAL A 59 5.41 8.71 -9.52
CA VAL A 59 5.62 8.15 -10.84
C VAL A 59 6.64 9.02 -11.58
N VAL A 60 7.70 8.41 -12.10
CA VAL A 60 8.81 9.12 -12.73
C VAL A 60 9.21 8.45 -14.05
N PRO A 61 9.87 9.14 -14.99
CA PRO A 61 10.48 8.50 -16.14
C PRO A 61 11.50 7.44 -15.71
N GLN A 62 11.56 6.31 -16.42
CA GLN A 62 12.49 5.21 -16.11
C GLN A 62 13.96 5.65 -15.94
N PRO A 63 14.51 6.60 -16.74
CA PRO A 63 15.89 7.07 -16.55
C PRO A 63 16.15 7.79 -15.22
N ALA A 64 15.11 8.27 -14.53
CA ALA A 64 15.25 8.88 -13.21
C ALA A 64 15.55 7.86 -12.11
N ILE A 65 15.30 6.57 -12.35
CA ILE A 65 15.64 5.48 -11.43
C ILE A 65 17.12 5.13 -11.60
N THR A 66 17.99 5.88 -10.93
CA THR A 66 19.43 5.67 -10.91
C THR A 66 19.86 4.60 -9.90
N ALA A 67 21.11 4.13 -9.98
CA ALA A 67 21.67 3.23 -8.97
C ALA A 67 21.75 3.90 -7.58
N GLU A 68 22.00 5.22 -7.53
CA GLU A 68 22.07 5.98 -6.29
C GLU A 68 20.71 6.03 -5.58
N ILE A 69 19.62 6.28 -6.32
CA ILE A 69 18.29 6.31 -5.70
C ILE A 69 17.84 4.91 -5.25
N MET A 70 18.15 3.87 -6.03
CA MET A 70 17.87 2.49 -5.62
C MET A 70 18.65 2.11 -4.36
N ALA A 71 19.90 2.57 -4.21
CA ALA A 71 20.67 2.34 -2.98
C ALA A 71 19.98 2.99 -1.77
N LYS A 72 19.56 4.26 -1.87
CA LYS A 72 18.81 4.96 -0.81
C LYS A 72 17.50 4.26 -0.46
N MET A 73 16.80 3.72 -1.45
CA MET A 73 15.57 2.94 -1.22
C MET A 73 15.84 1.63 -0.46
N LEU A 74 17.06 1.07 -0.53
CA LEU A 74 17.43 -0.19 0.12
C LEU A 74 18.21 0.00 1.44
N GLU A 75 18.58 1.24 1.78
CA GLU A 75 19.25 1.56 3.04
C GLU A 75 18.37 1.21 4.23
N ALA A 76 18.95 0.58 5.25
CA ALA A 76 18.22 0.12 6.43
C ALA A 76 17.69 1.28 7.30
N ASP A 77 18.26 2.48 7.15
CA ASP A 77 17.91 3.71 7.87
C ASP A 77 17.19 4.73 6.96
N ASN A 78 16.62 4.29 5.84
CA ASN A 78 15.85 5.13 4.91
C ASN A 78 14.53 5.69 5.49
N GLY A 79 14.20 5.36 6.74
CA GLY A 79 13.01 5.82 7.46
C GLY A 79 11.73 5.02 7.18
N ILE A 80 11.82 3.92 6.43
CA ILE A 80 10.71 2.98 6.19
C ILE A 80 10.83 1.82 7.19
N SER A 81 9.77 1.60 7.98
CA SER A 81 9.84 0.66 9.10
C SER A 81 9.22 -0.69 8.79
N THR A 82 8.04 -0.71 8.17
CA THR A 82 7.25 -1.95 8.02
C THR A 82 6.89 -2.26 6.57
N SER A 83 7.01 -1.26 5.71
CA SER A 83 6.76 -1.38 4.28
C SER A 83 8.07 -1.61 3.52
N HIS A 84 7.97 -1.90 2.23
CA HIS A 84 9.14 -1.96 1.35
C HIS A 84 8.86 -1.28 0.03
N PHE A 85 9.92 -0.72 -0.58
CA PHE A 85 9.82 -0.15 -1.91
C PHE A 85 9.63 -1.23 -2.98
N GLN A 86 8.78 -0.94 -3.95
CA GLN A 86 8.67 -1.72 -5.18
C GLN A 86 8.55 -0.81 -6.40
N LEU A 87 9.05 -1.29 -7.54
CA LEU A 87 8.99 -0.59 -8.82
C LEU A 87 8.03 -1.34 -9.75
N TYR A 88 7.10 -0.61 -10.33
CA TYR A 88 6.16 -1.14 -11.32
C TYR A 88 6.24 -0.34 -12.61
N ASP A 89 6.09 -1.01 -13.75
CA ASP A 89 5.89 -0.34 -15.03
C ASP A 89 4.56 0.44 -14.98
N ALA A 90 4.63 1.76 -15.15
CA ALA A 90 3.46 2.64 -15.22
C ALA A 90 3.06 2.96 -16.67
N GLY A 91 3.72 2.31 -17.64
CA GLY A 91 3.55 2.52 -19.07
C GLY A 91 4.23 3.79 -19.57
N LYS A 92 4.37 3.88 -20.90
CA LYS A 92 4.96 5.05 -21.59
C LYS A 92 6.38 5.42 -21.12
N GLY A 93 7.16 4.42 -20.68
CA GLY A 93 8.52 4.62 -20.17
C GLY A 93 8.56 5.24 -18.76
N ASN A 94 7.45 5.21 -18.03
CA ASN A 94 7.40 5.64 -16.63
C ASN A 94 7.41 4.44 -15.68
N VAL A 95 7.92 4.68 -14.49
CA VAL A 95 7.97 3.73 -13.39
C VAL A 95 7.20 4.32 -12.21
N ALA A 96 6.26 3.55 -11.66
CA ALA A 96 5.66 3.84 -10.37
C ALA A 96 6.56 3.30 -9.26
N ILE A 97 6.93 4.19 -8.34
CA ILE A 97 7.61 3.82 -7.09
C ILE A 97 6.52 3.70 -6.03
N THR A 98 6.38 2.53 -5.42
CA THR A 98 5.36 2.26 -4.41
C THR A 98 6.00 1.83 -3.10
N LEU A 99 5.23 1.97 -2.01
CA LEU A 99 5.43 1.20 -0.79
C LEU A 99 4.43 0.06 -0.75
N ASN A 100 4.90 -1.10 -0.37
CA ASN A 100 4.10 -2.31 -0.27
C ASN A 100 4.17 -2.89 1.14
N ASN A 101 3.04 -3.40 1.59
CA ASN A 101 2.91 -4.15 2.84
C ASN A 101 1.89 -5.28 2.65
N PHE A 102 1.84 -6.25 3.55
CA PHE A 102 0.85 -7.30 3.52
C PHE A 102 0.60 -7.85 4.92
N CYS A 103 -0.61 -8.33 5.16
CA CYS A 103 -0.91 -9.17 6.32
C CYS A 103 -1.54 -10.48 5.86
N LYS A 104 -1.29 -11.55 6.63
CA LYS A 104 -1.94 -12.83 6.43
C LYS A 104 -3.15 -12.90 7.37
N LEU A 105 -4.33 -13.01 6.78
CA LEU A 105 -5.60 -13.16 7.46
C LEU A 105 -5.86 -14.62 7.78
N GLN A 106 -6.48 -14.88 8.92
CA GLN A 106 -6.93 -16.21 9.33
C GLN A 106 -8.45 -16.30 9.25
N GLU A 107 -9.14 -15.99 10.34
CA GLU A 107 -10.60 -16.14 10.46
C GLU A 107 -11.33 -14.79 10.56
N MET A 108 -10.65 -13.69 10.19
CA MET A 108 -11.12 -12.31 10.39
C MET A 108 -11.49 -12.06 11.86
N GLY A 109 -10.61 -12.49 12.77
CA GLY A 109 -10.72 -12.22 14.21
C GLY A 109 -10.04 -10.91 14.62
N PRO A 110 -10.05 -10.56 15.92
CA PRO A 110 -9.45 -9.32 16.42
C PRO A 110 -7.97 -9.14 16.05
N ASP A 111 -7.19 -10.22 16.00
CA ASP A 111 -5.78 -10.16 15.59
C ASP A 111 -5.64 -9.77 14.10
N ASP A 112 -6.51 -10.33 13.24
CA ASP A 112 -6.54 -9.96 11.82
C ASP A 112 -6.98 -8.49 11.63
N GLU A 113 -7.93 -8.03 12.43
CA GLU A 113 -8.36 -6.62 12.42
C GLU A 113 -7.21 -5.68 12.79
N ASP A 114 -6.45 -6.02 13.84
CA ASP A 114 -5.29 -5.24 14.28
C ASP A 114 -4.18 -5.25 13.22
N ASP A 115 -3.91 -6.39 12.60
CA ASP A 115 -2.93 -6.52 11.52
C ASP A 115 -3.29 -5.67 10.30
N ILE A 116 -4.57 -5.69 9.87
CA ILE A 116 -5.05 -4.86 8.75
C ILE A 116 -4.85 -3.37 9.07
N LEU A 117 -5.30 -2.95 10.25
CA LEU A 117 -5.25 -1.54 10.66
C LEU A 117 -3.81 -1.06 10.83
N SER A 118 -2.95 -1.89 11.41
CA SER A 118 -1.54 -1.61 11.58
C SER A 118 -0.83 -1.50 10.22
N CYS A 119 -1.05 -2.43 9.29
CA CYS A 119 -0.45 -2.37 7.96
C CYS A 119 -0.88 -1.11 7.18
N VAL A 120 -2.17 -0.75 7.24
CA VAL A 120 -2.69 0.48 6.62
C VAL A 120 -2.08 1.72 7.27
N HIS A 121 -2.06 1.78 8.61
CA HIS A 121 -1.50 2.90 9.35
C HIS A 121 -0.02 3.10 9.04
N PHE A 122 0.78 2.03 9.08
CA PHE A 122 2.21 2.13 8.82
C PHE A 122 2.52 2.54 7.39
N LEU A 123 1.73 2.11 6.40
CA LEU A 123 1.87 2.62 5.03
C LEU A 123 1.68 4.15 4.96
N PHE A 124 0.70 4.70 5.68
CA PHE A 124 0.48 6.14 5.75
C PHE A 124 1.57 6.90 6.51
N VAL A 125 2.25 6.26 7.45
CA VAL A 125 3.42 6.84 8.13
C VAL A 125 4.66 6.76 7.22
N ASP A 126 4.97 5.57 6.72
CA ASP A 126 6.16 5.28 5.90
C ASP A 126 6.16 6.12 4.60
N VAL A 127 4.99 6.40 4.00
CA VAL A 127 4.92 7.19 2.77
C VAL A 127 5.45 8.62 2.95
N MET A 128 5.41 9.18 4.16
CA MET A 128 5.94 10.52 4.42
C MET A 128 7.46 10.53 4.28
N SER A 129 8.13 9.53 4.88
CA SER A 129 9.57 9.31 4.72
C SER A 129 9.93 9.01 3.26
N ALA A 130 9.16 8.14 2.60
CA ALA A 130 9.40 7.79 1.20
C ALA A 130 9.29 8.99 0.26
N ARG A 131 8.25 9.82 0.40
CA ARG A 131 8.09 11.03 -0.42
C ARG A 131 9.19 12.04 -0.17
N HIS A 132 9.67 12.17 1.06
CA HIS A 132 10.82 13.02 1.37
C HIS A 132 12.09 12.52 0.68
N LEU A 133 12.38 11.22 0.77
CA LEU A 133 13.53 10.57 0.12
C LEU A 133 13.49 10.75 -1.40
N LEU A 134 12.30 10.62 -2.00
CA LEU A 134 12.08 10.67 -3.44
C LEU A 134 11.85 12.09 -3.99
N ALA A 135 11.82 13.13 -3.14
CA ALA A 135 11.46 14.49 -3.53
C ALA A 135 12.32 15.05 -4.69
N GLY A 136 13.60 14.66 -4.74
CA GLY A 136 14.54 15.07 -5.78
C GLY A 136 14.30 14.45 -7.16
N LEU A 137 13.42 13.46 -7.30
CA LEU A 137 13.08 12.84 -8.58
C LEU A 137 11.89 13.50 -9.28
N VAL A 138 11.10 14.27 -8.53
CA VAL A 138 9.89 14.93 -9.01
C VAL A 138 10.26 16.36 -9.39
N SER A 139 11.00 16.50 -10.49
CA SER A 139 11.43 17.78 -11.06
C SER A 139 11.11 17.85 -12.53
#